data_AF-A0A7J6U8H4-F1
#
_entry.id   AF-A0A7J6U8H4-F1
#
_cell.length_a   1.000
_cell.length_b   1.000
_cell.length_c   1.000
_cell.angle_alpha   90.00
_cell.angle_beta   90.00
_cell.angle_gamma   90.00
#
_symmetry.space_group_name_H-M   'P 1'
#
loop_
_entity.id
_entity.type
_entity.pdbx_description
1 polymer ?
#
loop_
_entity_poly.entity_id
_entity_poly.type
_entity_poly.pdbx_seq_one_letter_code
_entity_poly.pdbx_strand_id
1 'polypeptide(L)'
;MSGDTKRVLSSASIKKEYSWKDLYGNEYFYYKDPMKDAVSFVLLQELCERLAFYGLTPNLQTFLKEYLGYTDTSANSYISSFNSILYVTPLISAVISDTLLGLYYTIVIFSFVYMAGLALLTVSSVKSISQPWMIHLSLLVLIAFGAGGIKSCVNVMGAQQFHPEHHRDLITRFYTYFYAAINLGSIVGGIVTPILLQEAGFTASFAFPLAFFILATILFIIGNLMDRYVKPKPQGSAVLQILKVVVYSVFKCSLEKNKVSRGGKFEDNFIEDAKAVFTLLPMFVLIIPFCMAYNNMTTAFLTQAKKMDRDTFGWNMPPAMIQNVDPIAVVISSFVVDSFLFPYLRKHDWMPEPLVRFSIGSLFGAVALACALVVEYQIKSQP
;
A
#
# COMPACT_ATOMS: atom_id res chain seq x y z
N MET A 1 -12.19 35.23 38.45
CA MET A 1 -10.96 34.40 38.40
C MET A 1 -11.21 33.22 37.48
N SER A 2 -10.26 32.97 36.58
CA SER A 2 -10.09 31.78 35.74
C SER A 2 -11.10 31.58 34.60
N GLY A 3 -10.75 32.06 33.41
CA GLY A 3 -11.44 31.68 32.17
C GLY A 3 -10.90 32.28 30.87
N ASP A 4 -9.70 32.88 30.85
CA ASP A 4 -9.10 33.43 29.63
C ASP A 4 -7.69 32.86 29.45
N THR A 5 -7.60 31.68 28.86
CA THR A 5 -6.31 31.14 28.41
C THR A 5 -6.57 30.26 27.19
N LYS A 6 -6.06 30.72 26.03
CA LYS A 6 -6.00 30.08 24.69
C LYS A 6 -6.75 30.82 23.58
N ARG A 7 -6.56 32.15 23.50
CA ARG A 7 -6.98 32.93 22.32
C ARG A 7 -5.92 33.90 21.80
N VAL A 8 -4.63 33.56 21.88
CA VAL A 8 -3.59 34.37 21.23
C VAL A 8 -2.44 33.48 20.75
N LEU A 9 -2.64 32.79 19.64
CA LEU A 9 -1.61 32.43 18.65
C LEU A 9 -2.32 32.24 17.30
N SER A 10 -2.93 33.33 16.81
CA SER A 10 -3.43 33.44 15.44
C SER A 10 -2.28 33.88 14.55
N SER A 11 -1.38 32.95 14.20
CA SER A 11 -0.68 33.06 12.93
C SER A 11 -1.71 32.86 11.83
N ALA A 12 -1.66 33.66 10.76
CA ALA A 12 -2.59 33.70 9.64
C ALA A 12 -3.08 32.30 9.19
N SER A 13 -4.11 31.77 9.84
CA SER A 13 -4.65 30.46 9.50
C SER A 13 -5.57 30.67 8.31
N ILE A 14 -5.18 30.08 7.18
CA ILE A 14 -6.04 29.98 6.01
C ILE A 14 -7.39 29.46 6.52
N LYS A 15 -8.43 30.27 6.34
CA LYS A 15 -9.74 30.00 6.95
C LYS A 15 -10.40 28.88 6.13
N LYS A 16 -10.92 27.85 6.81
CA LYS A 16 -11.76 26.82 6.18
C LYS A 16 -13.08 27.49 5.78
N GLU A 17 -13.35 27.59 4.49
CA GLU A 17 -14.46 28.37 3.92
C GLU A 17 -15.74 27.55 3.75
N TYR A 18 -15.62 26.24 3.52
CA TYR A 18 -16.76 25.35 3.27
C TYR A 18 -17.10 24.54 4.51
N SER A 19 -18.38 24.23 4.72
CA SER A 19 -18.81 23.29 5.76
C SER A 19 -19.76 22.21 5.22
N TRP A 20 -19.66 21.01 5.78
CA TRP A 20 -20.52 19.86 5.46
C TRP A 20 -21.01 19.21 6.74
N LYS A 21 -22.29 18.82 6.78
CA LYS A 21 -22.86 18.04 7.87
C LYS A 21 -23.03 16.59 7.46
N ASP A 22 -22.51 15.68 8.27
CA ASP A 22 -22.72 14.25 8.04
C ASP A 22 -24.16 13.83 8.40
N LEU A 23 -24.50 12.56 8.11
CA LEU A 23 -25.79 11.95 8.40
C LEU A 23 -26.15 11.95 9.90
N TYR A 24 -25.15 12.13 10.77
CA TYR A 24 -25.28 12.15 12.23
C TYR A 24 -25.30 13.58 12.79
N GLY A 25 -25.31 14.60 11.92
CA GLY A 25 -25.34 16.01 12.30
C GLY A 25 -24.00 16.61 12.74
N ASN A 26 -22.89 15.90 12.60
CA ASN A 26 -21.56 16.45 12.86
C ASN A 26 -21.14 17.38 11.72
N GLU A 27 -20.71 18.58 12.06
CA GLU A 27 -20.26 19.59 11.10
C GLU A 27 -18.73 19.56 10.92
N TYR A 28 -18.29 19.57 9.68
CA TYR A 28 -16.89 19.54 9.27
C TYR A 28 -16.57 20.74 8.38
N PHE A 29 -15.38 21.31 8.52
CA PHE A 29 -14.94 22.49 7.78
C PHE A 29 -13.81 22.14 6.83
N TYR A 30 -13.84 22.66 5.60
CA TYR A 30 -12.93 22.32 4.52
C TYR A 30 -12.20 23.57 3.98
N TYR A 31 -10.95 23.38 3.56
CA TYR A 31 -10.16 24.39 2.86
C TYR A 31 -10.65 24.59 1.43
N LYS A 32 -10.45 25.79 0.89
CA LYS A 32 -10.73 26.08 -0.52
C LYS A 32 -9.81 25.33 -1.49
N ASP A 33 -8.54 25.18 -1.13
CA ASP A 33 -7.55 24.39 -1.88
C ASP A 33 -7.03 23.24 -1.02
N PRO A 34 -7.83 22.18 -0.81
CA PRO A 34 -7.46 21.07 0.07
C PRO A 34 -6.20 20.33 -0.43
N MET A 35 -5.91 20.40 -1.74
CA MET A 35 -4.73 19.79 -2.35
C MET A 35 -3.43 20.32 -1.72
N LYS A 36 -3.28 21.65 -1.68
CA LYS A 36 -2.08 22.27 -1.11
C LYS A 36 -2.10 22.27 0.41
N ASP A 37 -3.26 22.56 0.99
CA ASP A 37 -3.35 22.87 2.41
C ASP A 37 -3.40 21.66 3.33
N ALA A 38 -3.88 20.51 2.86
CA ALA A 38 -3.99 19.31 3.69
C ALA A 38 -3.39 18.08 3.01
N VAL A 39 -3.77 17.85 1.76
CA VAL A 39 -3.47 16.62 1.02
C VAL A 39 -1.99 16.48 0.68
N SER A 40 -1.25 17.59 0.55
CA SER A 40 0.21 17.58 0.33
C SER A 40 0.97 16.78 1.40
N PHE A 41 0.58 16.92 2.67
CA PHE A 41 1.15 16.15 3.78
C PHE A 41 0.79 14.66 3.70
N VAL A 42 -0.44 14.34 3.27
CA VAL A 42 -0.90 12.97 3.09
C VAL A 42 -0.16 12.29 1.92
N LEU A 43 0.01 13.00 0.80
CA LEU A 43 0.75 12.52 -0.37
C LEU A 43 2.23 12.32 -0.07
N LEU A 44 2.85 13.20 0.73
CA LEU A 44 4.22 13.03 1.17
C LEU A 44 4.37 11.81 2.09
N GLN A 45 3.41 11.60 3.01
CA GLN A 45 3.37 10.40 3.85
C GLN A 45 3.28 9.14 2.98
N GLU A 46 2.38 9.11 1.98
CA GLU A 46 2.28 7.99 1.05
C GLU A 46 3.58 7.76 0.28
N LEU A 47 4.17 8.81 -0.31
CA LEU A 47 5.40 8.72 -1.09
C LEU A 47 6.54 8.10 -0.26
N CYS A 48 6.78 8.63 0.94
CA CYS A 48 7.88 8.19 1.79
C CYS A 48 7.62 6.79 2.38
N GLU A 49 6.37 6.43 2.64
CA GLU A 49 6.02 5.07 3.09
C GLU A 49 6.21 4.06 1.95
N ARG A 50 5.81 4.39 0.72
CA ARG A 50 6.06 3.56 -0.47
C ARG A 50 7.55 3.43 -0.75
N LEU A 51 8.32 4.52 -0.64
CA LEU A 51 9.78 4.49 -0.68
C LEU A 51 10.34 3.55 0.39
N ALA A 52 9.83 3.60 1.62
CA ALA A 52 10.30 2.72 2.68
C ALA A 52 10.02 1.24 2.42
N PHE A 53 8.83 0.94 1.90
CA PHE A 53 8.45 -0.42 1.55
C PHE A 53 9.30 -0.96 0.38
N TYR A 54 9.32 -0.25 -0.75
CA TYR A 54 10.04 -0.67 -1.95
C TYR A 54 11.56 -0.48 -1.86
N GLY A 55 12.06 0.29 -0.89
CA GLY A 55 13.47 0.34 -0.55
C GLY A 55 13.93 -0.85 0.31
N LEU A 56 13.01 -1.48 1.04
CA LEU A 56 13.30 -2.67 1.85
C LEU A 56 13.26 -3.96 1.03
N THR A 57 12.20 -4.16 0.24
CA THR A 57 11.89 -5.43 -0.44
C THR A 57 13.02 -5.98 -1.32
N PRO A 58 13.73 -5.17 -2.14
CA PRO A 58 14.70 -5.70 -3.10
C PRO A 58 15.91 -6.36 -2.43
N ASN A 59 16.29 -5.87 -1.26
CA ASN A 59 17.47 -6.33 -0.52
C ASN A 59 17.15 -7.43 0.49
N LEU A 60 15.86 -7.70 0.75
CA LEU A 60 15.41 -8.58 1.83
C LEU A 60 15.86 -10.03 1.65
N GLN A 61 15.80 -10.57 0.42
CA GLN A 61 16.25 -11.93 0.14
C GLN A 61 17.74 -12.08 0.45
N THR A 62 18.57 -11.14 -0.01
CA THR A 62 20.02 -11.15 0.25
C THR A 62 20.32 -11.00 1.74
N PHE A 63 19.59 -10.13 2.44
CA PHE A 63 19.74 -9.94 3.89
C PHE A 63 19.48 -11.22 4.69
N LEU A 64 18.37 -11.93 4.39
CA LEU A 64 18.03 -13.18 5.08
C LEU A 64 19.07 -14.28 4.84
N LYS A 65 19.66 -14.34 3.64
CA LYS A 65 20.73 -15.28 3.34
C LYS A 65 21.99 -14.97 4.14
N GLU A 66 22.40 -13.71 4.20
CA GLU A 66 23.65 -13.32 4.86
C GLU A 66 23.55 -13.36 6.40
N TYR A 67 22.42 -12.96 6.98
CA TYR A 67 22.28 -12.81 8.44
C TYR A 67 21.61 -14.00 9.13
N LEU A 68 20.82 -14.82 8.41
CA LEU A 68 20.18 -16.02 8.96
C LEU A 68 20.68 -17.33 8.32
N GLY A 69 21.57 -17.26 7.33
CA GLY A 69 22.09 -18.45 6.64
C GLY A 69 21.03 -19.20 5.82
N TYR A 70 19.95 -18.52 5.42
CA TYR A 70 18.87 -19.15 4.66
C TYR A 70 19.29 -19.50 3.23
N THR A 71 18.71 -20.57 2.69
CA THR A 71 18.76 -20.88 1.25
C THR A 71 17.83 -19.95 0.47
N ASP A 72 17.97 -19.88 -0.85
CA ASP A 72 17.04 -19.11 -1.69
C ASP A 72 15.58 -19.53 -1.47
N THR A 73 15.32 -20.84 -1.36
CA THR A 73 13.98 -21.38 -1.08
C THR A 73 13.45 -20.92 0.27
N SER A 74 14.24 -21.04 1.34
CA SER A 74 13.82 -20.63 2.68
C SER A 74 13.60 -19.11 2.78
N ALA A 75 14.47 -18.31 2.15
CA ALA A 75 14.31 -16.86 2.09
C ALA A 75 13.05 -16.46 1.33
N ASN A 76 12.75 -17.10 0.19
CA ASN A 76 11.54 -16.83 -0.58
C ASN A 76 10.26 -17.20 0.17
N SER A 77 10.25 -18.35 0.86
CA SER A 77 9.14 -18.73 1.74
C SER A 77 8.94 -17.73 2.88
N TYR A 78 10.03 -17.24 3.47
CA TYR A 78 9.97 -16.21 4.52
C TYR A 78 9.37 -14.89 4.01
N ILE A 79 9.81 -14.41 2.85
CA ILE A 79 9.28 -13.19 2.20
C ILE A 79 7.79 -13.37 1.85
N SER A 80 7.40 -14.57 1.42
CA SER A 80 5.99 -14.89 1.13
C SER A 80 5.12 -14.83 2.39
N SER A 81 5.61 -15.35 3.52
CA SER A 81 4.94 -15.23 4.82
C SER A 81 4.85 -13.78 5.29
N PHE A 82 5.93 -13.01 5.16
CA PHE A 82 5.94 -11.57 5.43
C PHE A 82 4.86 -10.83 4.63
N ASN A 83 4.81 -11.05 3.31
CA ASN A 83 3.81 -10.44 2.44
C ASN A 83 2.39 -10.88 2.81
N SER A 84 2.19 -12.14 3.18
CA SER A 84 0.88 -12.67 3.58
C SER A 84 0.34 -11.94 4.80
N ILE A 85 1.16 -11.77 5.85
CA ILE A 85 0.78 -11.00 7.05
C ILE A 85 0.46 -9.56 6.66
N LEU A 86 1.35 -8.93 5.90
CA LEU A 86 1.24 -7.54 5.49
C LEU A 86 -0.03 -7.24 4.68
N TYR A 87 -0.49 -8.16 3.84
CA TYR A 87 -1.73 -7.97 3.04
C TYR A 87 -3.01 -8.38 3.78
N VAL A 88 -2.90 -9.09 4.92
CA VAL A 88 -4.04 -9.37 5.81
C VAL A 88 -4.27 -8.24 6.81
N THR A 89 -3.20 -7.60 7.30
CA THR A 89 -3.29 -6.51 8.29
C THR A 89 -4.23 -5.35 7.90
N PRO A 90 -4.35 -4.90 6.63
CA PRO A 90 -5.27 -3.83 6.24
C PRO A 90 -6.72 -4.09 6.70
N LEU A 91 -7.18 -5.34 6.73
CA LEU A 91 -8.52 -5.69 7.23
C LEU A 91 -8.66 -5.39 8.72
N ILE A 92 -7.63 -5.71 9.51
CA ILE A 92 -7.59 -5.44 10.95
C ILE A 92 -7.54 -3.93 11.19
N SER A 93 -6.70 -3.23 10.43
CA SER A 93 -6.56 -1.78 10.55
C SER A 93 -7.82 -1.02 10.17
N ALA A 94 -8.50 -1.42 9.10
CA ALA A 94 -9.79 -0.85 8.72
C ALA A 94 -10.83 -1.00 9.84
N VAL A 95 -10.91 -2.17 10.48
CA VAL A 95 -11.79 -2.36 11.64
C VAL A 95 -11.43 -1.39 12.77
N ILE A 96 -10.14 -1.25 13.09
CA ILE A 96 -9.65 -0.36 14.16
C ILE A 96 -9.93 1.12 13.83
N SER A 97 -9.65 1.57 12.60
CA SER A 97 -9.89 2.96 12.17
C SER A 97 -11.37 3.30 12.18
N ASP A 98 -12.21 2.39 11.71
CA ASP A 98 -13.63 2.68 11.46
C ASP A 98 -14.49 2.59 12.72
N THR A 99 -13.97 1.94 13.79
CA THR A 99 -14.73 1.72 15.03
C THR A 99 -14.16 2.42 16.26
N LEU A 100 -12.83 2.46 16.43
CA LEU A 100 -12.22 2.86 17.70
C LEU A 100 -11.42 4.16 17.56
N LEU A 101 -10.42 4.18 16.68
CA LEU A 101 -9.39 5.21 16.70
C LEU A 101 -9.64 6.36 15.73
N GLY A 102 -10.34 6.13 14.62
CA GLY A 102 -10.36 7.04 13.49
C GLY A 102 -9.08 6.96 12.65
N LEU A 103 -9.18 7.36 11.38
CA LEU A 103 -8.10 7.17 10.39
C LEU A 103 -6.79 7.83 10.78
N TYR A 104 -6.82 9.07 11.28
CA TYR A 104 -5.61 9.81 11.64
C TYR A 104 -4.79 9.09 12.72
N TYR A 105 -5.42 8.72 13.83
CA TYR A 105 -4.71 8.05 14.94
C TYR A 105 -4.23 6.67 14.53
N THR A 106 -5.02 5.92 13.75
CA THR A 106 -4.60 4.65 13.17
C THR A 106 -3.32 4.80 12.33
N ILE A 107 -3.28 5.76 11.40
CA ILE A 107 -2.09 6.02 10.57
C ILE A 107 -0.88 6.35 11.45
N VAL A 108 -1.03 7.24 12.43
CA VAL A 108 0.09 7.65 13.30
C VAL A 108 0.62 6.47 14.12
N ILE A 109 -0.26 5.69 14.75
CA ILE A 109 0.15 4.53 15.58
C ILE A 109 0.85 3.48 14.72
N PHE A 110 0.27 3.09 13.58
CA PHE A 110 0.90 2.11 12.70
C PHE A 110 2.19 2.65 12.06
N SER A 111 2.31 3.96 11.83
CA SER A 111 3.57 4.59 11.39
C SER A 111 4.67 4.45 12.45
N PHE A 112 4.37 4.67 13.73
CA PHE A 112 5.33 4.42 14.80
C PHE A 112 5.74 2.95 14.92
N VAL A 113 4.79 2.03 14.80
CA VAL A 113 5.08 0.57 14.78
C VAL A 113 5.98 0.22 13.60
N TYR A 114 5.70 0.77 12.42
CA TYR A 114 6.53 0.55 11.23
C TYR A 114 7.94 1.14 11.40
N MET A 115 8.05 2.38 11.88
CA MET A 115 9.35 3.02 12.16
C MET A 115 10.16 2.23 13.19
N ALA A 116 9.55 1.72 14.26
CA ALA A 116 10.21 0.86 15.23
C ALA A 116 10.74 -0.44 14.58
N GLY A 117 9.97 -1.02 13.66
CA GLY A 117 10.40 -2.19 12.89
C GLY A 117 11.58 -1.90 11.98
N LEU A 118 11.54 -0.80 11.22
CA LEU A 118 12.65 -0.36 10.36
C LEU A 118 13.91 -0.01 11.17
N ALA A 119 13.74 0.65 12.32
CA ALA A 119 14.85 0.95 13.23
C ALA A 119 15.48 -0.34 13.77
N LEU A 120 14.67 -1.29 14.24
CA LEU A 120 15.16 -2.57 14.74
C LEU A 120 15.86 -3.38 13.64
N LEU A 121 15.35 -3.35 12.40
CA LEU A 121 15.98 -3.99 11.25
C LEU A 121 17.32 -3.33 10.88
N THR A 122 17.39 -2.00 10.97
CA THR A 122 18.63 -1.24 10.73
C THR A 122 19.68 -1.54 11.80
N VAL A 123 19.27 -1.73 13.05
CA VAL A 123 20.20 -2.15 14.12
C VAL A 123 20.62 -3.61 13.92
N SER A 124 19.70 -4.50 13.52
CA SER A 124 20.03 -5.91 13.29
C SER A 124 20.94 -6.14 12.09
N SER A 125 21.07 -5.18 11.17
CA SER A 125 22.07 -5.25 10.11
C SER A 125 23.50 -4.98 10.56
N VAL A 126 23.74 -4.57 11.81
CA VAL A 126 25.10 -4.48 12.36
C VAL A 126 25.56 -5.87 12.80
N LYS A 127 26.57 -6.44 12.11
CA LYS A 127 27.01 -7.85 12.32
C LYS A 127 27.36 -8.17 13.78
N SER A 128 27.90 -7.23 14.54
CA SER A 128 28.26 -7.42 15.96
C SER A 128 27.06 -7.49 16.90
N ILE A 129 25.89 -6.95 16.50
CA ILE A 129 24.67 -6.86 17.33
C ILE A 129 23.61 -7.83 16.83
N SER A 130 23.65 -8.22 15.55
CA SER A 130 22.63 -9.03 14.90
C SER A 130 22.24 -10.28 15.70
N GLN A 131 20.94 -10.41 15.96
CA GLN A 131 20.34 -11.60 16.52
C GLN A 131 19.10 -12.02 15.71
N PRO A 132 18.86 -13.33 15.50
CA PRO A 132 17.72 -13.79 14.70
C PRO A 132 16.36 -13.26 15.17
N TRP A 133 16.16 -13.16 16.49
CA TRP A 133 14.89 -12.65 17.05
C TRP A 133 14.61 -11.20 16.64
N MET A 134 15.64 -10.37 16.45
CA MET A 134 15.49 -8.97 16.03
C MET A 134 14.97 -8.90 14.60
N ILE A 135 15.48 -9.77 13.73
CA ILE A 135 15.08 -9.87 12.33
C ILE A 135 13.64 -10.38 12.22
N HIS A 136 13.28 -11.40 13.00
CA HIS A 136 11.92 -11.94 13.02
C HIS A 136 10.90 -10.94 13.57
N LEU A 137 11.22 -10.29 14.70
CA LEU A 137 10.36 -9.27 15.31
C LEU A 137 10.19 -8.05 14.40
N SER A 138 11.27 -7.56 13.80
CA SER A 138 11.20 -6.42 12.88
C SER A 138 10.35 -6.74 11.65
N LEU A 139 10.60 -7.85 10.94
CA LEU A 139 9.93 -8.13 9.68
C LEU A 139 8.50 -8.64 9.86
N LEU A 140 8.30 -9.71 10.63
CA LEU A 140 7.01 -10.42 10.67
C LEU A 140 5.98 -9.77 11.60
N VAL A 141 6.43 -8.94 12.55
CA VAL A 141 5.54 -8.27 13.51
C VAL A 141 5.51 -6.77 13.25
N LEU A 142 6.63 -6.06 13.41
CA LEU A 142 6.60 -4.60 13.40
C LEU A 142 6.36 -4.04 12.00
N ILE A 143 7.16 -4.43 11.00
CA ILE A 143 7.04 -3.92 9.62
C ILE A 143 5.77 -4.45 8.96
N ALA A 144 5.49 -5.76 9.05
CA ALA A 144 4.31 -6.34 8.42
C ALA A 144 3.02 -5.69 8.94
N PHE A 145 2.87 -5.54 10.26
CA PHE A 145 1.68 -4.91 10.82
C PHE A 145 1.67 -3.39 10.63
N GLY A 146 2.83 -2.73 10.78
CA GLY A 146 2.97 -1.29 10.60
C GLY A 146 2.62 -0.86 9.18
N ALA A 147 3.33 -1.38 8.17
CA ALA A 147 3.10 -1.06 6.77
C ALA A 147 1.68 -1.48 6.32
N GLY A 148 1.25 -2.70 6.67
CA GLY A 148 -0.08 -3.19 6.33
C GLY A 148 -1.19 -2.37 6.98
N GLY A 149 -1.00 -1.87 8.20
CA GLY A 149 -1.98 -1.06 8.90
C GLY A 149 -2.18 0.33 8.31
N ILE A 150 -1.16 0.91 7.69
CA ILE A 150 -1.24 2.22 7.04
C ILE A 150 -2.00 2.14 5.70
N LYS A 151 -1.80 1.05 4.94
CA LYS A 151 -2.28 0.88 3.56
C LYS A 151 -3.77 1.13 3.35
N SER A 152 -4.64 0.72 4.28
CA SER A 152 -6.10 0.90 4.15
C SER A 152 -6.58 2.30 4.52
N CYS A 153 -5.74 3.11 5.17
CA CYS A 153 -6.19 4.32 5.85
C CYS A 153 -5.77 5.61 5.14
N VAL A 154 -4.57 5.67 4.55
CA VAL A 154 -3.99 6.93 4.02
C VAL A 154 -4.78 7.45 2.82
N ASN A 155 -5.14 6.58 1.87
CA ASN A 155 -5.92 6.98 0.69
C ASN A 155 -7.30 7.52 1.09
N VAL A 156 -8.00 6.85 2.03
CA VAL A 156 -9.31 7.26 2.53
C VAL A 156 -9.19 8.58 3.27
N MET A 157 -8.19 8.73 4.13
CA MET A 157 -7.97 10.00 4.84
C MET A 157 -7.68 11.15 3.87
N GLY A 158 -6.89 10.92 2.82
CA GLY A 158 -6.63 11.93 1.79
C GLY A 158 -7.91 12.33 1.05
N ALA A 159 -8.74 11.36 0.67
CA ALA A 159 -10.03 11.61 0.02
C ALA A 159 -11.02 12.38 0.93
N GLN A 160 -10.96 12.17 2.24
CA GLN A 160 -11.82 12.87 3.21
C GLN A 160 -11.49 14.37 3.36
N GLN A 161 -10.37 14.84 2.81
CA GLN A 161 -10.02 16.27 2.84
C GLN A 161 -10.80 17.09 1.80
N PHE A 162 -11.52 16.43 0.89
CA PHE A 162 -12.30 17.07 -0.16
C PHE A 162 -13.76 17.22 0.29
N HIS A 163 -14.36 18.36 -0.06
CA HIS A 163 -15.76 18.62 0.22
C HIS A 163 -16.62 17.80 -0.75
N PRO A 164 -17.68 17.10 -0.29
CA PRO A 164 -18.46 16.18 -1.13
C PRO A 164 -19.05 16.80 -2.41
N GLU A 165 -19.54 18.04 -2.31
CA GLU A 165 -20.14 18.75 -3.45
C GLU A 165 -19.13 19.63 -4.20
N HIS A 166 -18.50 20.60 -3.53
CA HIS A 166 -17.61 21.58 -4.16
C HIS A 166 -16.32 21.02 -4.76
N HIS A 167 -15.81 19.89 -4.27
CA HIS A 167 -14.51 19.35 -4.69
C HIS A 167 -14.60 18.00 -5.41
N ARG A 168 -15.78 17.63 -5.92
CA ARG A 168 -16.02 16.34 -6.57
C ARG A 168 -15.02 16.04 -7.70
N ASP A 169 -14.72 17.04 -8.53
CA ASP A 169 -13.78 16.89 -9.66
C ASP A 169 -12.31 16.80 -9.22
N LEU A 170 -11.96 17.35 -8.06
CA LEU A 170 -10.61 17.34 -7.52
C LEU A 170 -10.23 15.97 -6.93
N ILE A 171 -11.20 15.15 -6.53
CA ILE A 171 -10.96 13.81 -5.97
C ILE A 171 -10.30 12.90 -7.01
N THR A 172 -10.74 12.94 -8.28
CA THR A 172 -10.11 12.17 -9.36
C THR A 172 -8.63 12.57 -9.52
N ARG A 173 -8.36 13.88 -9.49
CA ARG A 173 -6.99 14.42 -9.57
C ARG A 173 -6.14 14.00 -8.37
N PHE A 174 -6.71 13.95 -7.16
CA PHE A 174 -6.04 13.43 -5.98
C PHE A 174 -5.58 11.98 -6.19
N TYR A 175 -6.45 11.10 -6.68
CA TYR A 175 -6.06 9.71 -6.94
C TYR A 175 -4.98 9.58 -8.00
N THR A 176 -4.95 10.47 -9.01
CA THR A 176 -3.82 10.54 -9.96
C THR A 176 -2.51 10.89 -9.26
N TYR A 177 -2.49 11.90 -8.39
CA TYR A 177 -1.28 12.25 -7.64
C TYR A 177 -0.88 11.20 -6.61
N PHE A 178 -1.85 10.55 -5.98
CA PHE A 178 -1.62 9.42 -5.07
C PHE A 178 -0.93 8.28 -5.81
N TYR A 179 -1.41 7.95 -7.01
CA TYR A 179 -0.77 6.95 -7.87
C TYR A 179 0.64 7.34 -8.31
N ALA A 180 0.86 8.62 -8.64
CA ALA A 180 2.18 9.14 -8.95
C ALA A 180 3.14 9.03 -7.75
N ALA A 181 2.66 9.34 -6.54
CA ALA A 181 3.43 9.21 -5.30
C ALA A 181 3.87 7.75 -5.04
N ILE A 182 2.98 6.78 -5.29
CA ILE A 182 3.31 5.35 -5.16
C ILE A 182 4.44 4.95 -6.10
N ASN A 183 4.29 5.26 -7.40
CA ASN A 183 5.29 4.87 -8.40
C ASN A 183 6.62 5.60 -8.18
N LEU A 184 6.59 6.89 -7.85
CA LEU A 184 7.79 7.67 -7.57
C LEU A 184 8.52 7.13 -6.33
N GLY A 185 7.80 6.85 -5.24
CA GLY A 185 8.38 6.22 -4.04
C GLY A 185 8.99 4.86 -4.36
N SER A 186 8.29 4.04 -5.15
CA SER A 186 8.76 2.71 -5.59
C SER A 186 10.07 2.79 -6.38
N ILE A 187 10.15 3.68 -7.38
CA ILE A 187 11.34 3.88 -8.22
C ILE A 187 12.52 4.37 -7.37
N VAL A 188 12.31 5.39 -6.54
CA VAL A 188 13.40 5.95 -5.71
C VAL A 188 13.90 4.91 -4.72
N GLY A 189 12.99 4.22 -4.02
CA GLY A 189 13.34 3.16 -3.08
C GLY A 189 14.10 2.03 -3.74
N GLY A 190 13.55 1.49 -4.84
CA GLY A 190 14.12 0.33 -5.53
C GLY A 190 15.41 0.61 -6.29
N ILE A 191 15.73 1.87 -6.64
CA ILE A 191 17.03 2.24 -7.24
C ILE A 191 18.07 2.56 -6.16
N VAL A 192 17.72 3.44 -5.21
CA VAL A 192 18.71 3.99 -4.27
C VAL A 192 19.17 2.94 -3.27
N THR A 193 18.27 2.11 -2.73
CA THR A 193 18.67 1.19 -1.66
C THR A 193 19.56 0.03 -2.14
N PRO A 194 19.40 -0.57 -3.34
CA PRO A 194 20.37 -1.55 -3.81
C PRO A 194 21.76 -0.95 -4.09
N ILE A 195 21.82 0.31 -4.54
CA ILE A 195 23.09 1.04 -4.70
C ILE A 195 23.75 1.25 -3.34
N LEU A 196 23.00 1.75 -2.34
CA LEU A 196 23.51 1.92 -0.98
C LEU A 196 23.97 0.60 -0.35
N LEU A 197 23.30 -0.52 -0.67
CA LEU A 197 23.74 -1.84 -0.22
C LEU A 197 25.12 -2.21 -0.78
N GLN A 198 25.36 -1.98 -2.07
CA GLN A 198 26.65 -2.29 -2.70
C GLN A 198 27.79 -1.40 -2.16
N GLU A 199 27.53 -0.09 -1.99
CA GLU A 199 28.57 0.90 -1.66
C GLU A 199 28.80 1.05 -0.14
N ALA A 200 27.75 0.91 0.67
CA ALA A 200 27.78 1.26 2.10
C ALA A 200 27.17 0.19 3.03
N GLY A 201 26.70 -0.93 2.48
CA GLY A 201 26.17 -2.07 3.22
C GLY A 201 24.71 -1.93 3.68
N PHE A 202 24.22 -2.97 4.38
CA PHE A 202 22.81 -3.08 4.78
C PHE A 202 22.34 -1.95 5.70
N THR A 203 23.19 -1.50 6.62
CA THR A 203 22.83 -0.44 7.56
C THR A 203 22.48 0.86 6.83
N ALA A 204 23.27 1.26 5.83
CA ALA A 204 22.95 2.42 5.00
C ALA A 204 21.69 2.20 4.16
N SER A 205 21.55 1.01 3.56
CA SER A 205 20.37 0.64 2.78
C SER A 205 19.06 0.69 3.57
N PHE A 206 19.06 0.35 4.85
CA PHE A 206 17.85 0.37 5.70
C PHE A 206 17.66 1.69 6.44
N ALA A 207 18.74 2.40 6.78
CA ALA A 207 18.66 3.72 7.39
C ALA A 207 18.08 4.78 6.45
N PHE A 208 18.39 4.71 5.14
CA PHE A 208 17.85 5.63 4.13
C PHE A 208 16.30 5.69 4.13
N PRO A 209 15.57 4.59 3.90
CA PRO A 209 14.12 4.62 3.92
C PRO A 209 13.55 5.01 5.29
N LEU A 210 14.18 4.59 6.38
CA LEU A 210 13.79 4.95 7.74
C LEU A 210 13.83 6.48 7.95
N ALA A 211 14.90 7.15 7.53
CA ALA A 211 15.05 8.59 7.70
C ALA A 211 13.97 9.39 6.96
N PHE A 212 13.67 9.02 5.71
CA PHE A 212 12.61 9.66 4.92
C PHE A 212 11.23 9.40 5.51
N PHE A 213 10.98 8.18 6.01
CA PHE A 213 9.69 7.85 6.61
C PHE A 213 9.47 8.54 7.96
N ILE A 214 10.52 8.71 8.77
CA ILE A 214 10.49 9.55 9.99
C ILE A 214 10.15 11.00 9.62
N LEU A 215 10.85 11.58 8.64
CA LEU A 215 10.62 12.96 8.21
C LEU A 215 9.17 13.16 7.74
N ALA A 216 8.66 12.27 6.89
CA ALA A 216 7.28 12.35 6.41
C ALA A 216 6.27 12.22 7.54
N THR A 217 6.50 11.30 8.49
CA THR A 217 5.58 11.11 9.63
C THR A 217 5.57 12.34 10.55
N ILE A 218 6.73 12.98 10.76
CA ILE A 218 6.81 14.25 11.51
C ILE A 218 6.00 15.34 10.78
N LEU A 219 6.19 15.50 9.47
CA LEU A 219 5.44 16.48 8.67
C LEU A 219 3.94 16.19 8.68
N PHE A 220 3.54 14.92 8.61
CA PHE A 220 2.16 14.49 8.71
C PHE A 220 1.54 14.88 10.06
N ILE A 221 2.26 14.68 11.17
CA ILE A 221 1.83 15.11 12.51
C ILE A 221 1.76 16.64 12.62
N ILE A 222 2.74 17.36 12.06
CA ILE A 222 2.72 18.83 12.00
C ILE A 222 1.46 19.32 11.26
N GLY A 223 1.07 18.68 10.16
CA GLY A 223 -0.18 18.99 9.47
C GLY A 223 -1.40 18.94 10.40
N ASN A 224 -1.46 17.96 11.31
CA ASN A 224 -2.51 17.91 12.34
C ASN A 224 -2.35 18.98 13.43
N LEU A 225 -1.13 19.27 13.88
CA LEU A 225 -0.88 20.33 14.87
C LEU A 225 -1.28 21.72 14.33
N MET A 226 -1.23 21.90 13.01
CA MET A 226 -1.72 23.08 12.29
C MET A 226 -3.23 23.06 12.01
N ASP A 227 -3.97 22.08 12.55
CA ASP A 227 -5.40 21.84 12.30
C ASP A 227 -5.77 21.70 10.81
N ARG A 228 -4.87 21.20 9.96
CA ARG A 228 -5.10 21.11 8.51
C ARG A 228 -6.06 19.99 8.11
N TYR A 229 -6.20 18.94 8.93
CA TYR A 229 -6.98 17.77 8.55
C TYR A 229 -8.43 17.83 9.00
N VAL A 230 -9.33 17.43 8.10
CA VAL A 230 -10.69 17.01 8.41
C VAL A 230 -10.64 15.58 8.93
N LYS A 231 -11.21 15.35 10.12
CA LYS A 231 -11.21 14.06 10.82
C LYS A 231 -12.65 13.67 11.16
N PRO A 232 -13.37 13.01 10.24
CA PRO A 232 -14.69 12.44 10.52
C PRO A 232 -14.66 11.47 11.69
N LYS A 233 -15.76 11.43 12.45
CA LYS A 233 -15.88 10.48 13.57
C LYS A 233 -16.03 9.05 13.03
N PRO A 234 -15.55 8.02 13.75
CA PRO A 234 -15.75 6.62 13.36
C PRO A 234 -17.26 6.28 13.27
N GLN A 235 -17.70 5.71 12.14
CA GLN A 235 -19.12 5.40 11.86
C GLN A 235 -19.44 3.90 11.90
N GLY A 236 -18.47 3.07 12.32
CA GLY A 236 -18.57 1.62 12.36
C GLY A 236 -17.96 0.94 11.14
N SER A 237 -17.54 -0.32 11.30
CA SER A 237 -16.84 -1.06 10.24
C SER A 237 -17.80 -1.95 9.44
N ALA A 238 -17.81 -1.76 8.11
CA ALA A 238 -18.50 -2.63 7.18
C ALA A 238 -17.97 -4.07 7.24
N VAL A 239 -16.65 -4.24 7.47
CA VAL A 239 -16.01 -5.56 7.59
C VAL A 239 -16.61 -6.37 8.74
N LEU A 240 -16.78 -5.75 9.91
CA LEU A 240 -17.41 -6.42 11.06
C LEU A 240 -18.87 -6.79 10.79
N GLN A 241 -19.62 -5.95 10.07
CA GLN A 241 -21.01 -6.24 9.74
C GLN A 241 -21.12 -7.41 8.76
N ILE A 242 -20.27 -7.44 7.72
CA ILE A 242 -20.20 -8.57 6.79
C ILE A 242 -19.80 -9.85 7.53
N LEU A 243 -18.79 -9.79 8.43
CA LEU A 243 -18.39 -10.95 9.23
C LEU A 243 -19.54 -11.49 10.09
N LYS A 244 -20.30 -10.60 10.75
CA LYS A 244 -21.51 -11.00 11.49
C LYS A 244 -22.52 -11.67 10.55
N VAL A 245 -22.80 -11.09 9.38
CA VAL A 245 -23.71 -11.69 8.40
C VAL A 245 -23.23 -13.09 7.99
N VAL A 246 -21.94 -13.30 7.73
CA VAL A 246 -21.39 -14.63 7.43
C VAL A 246 -21.67 -15.60 8.58
N VAL A 247 -21.31 -15.23 9.80
CA VAL A 247 -21.50 -16.10 10.99
C VAL A 247 -22.97 -16.46 11.18
N TYR A 248 -23.88 -15.48 11.16
CA TYR A 248 -25.32 -15.73 11.28
C TYR A 248 -25.88 -16.54 10.11
N SER A 249 -25.36 -16.36 8.90
CA SER A 249 -25.78 -17.12 7.71
C SER A 249 -25.35 -18.57 7.77
N VAL A 250 -24.16 -18.86 8.32
CA VAL A 250 -23.68 -20.23 8.58
C VAL A 250 -24.58 -20.91 9.61
N PHE A 251 -24.87 -20.25 10.74
CA PHE A 251 -25.76 -20.83 11.76
C PHE A 251 -27.19 -21.05 11.28
N LYS A 252 -27.73 -20.18 10.42
CA LYS A 252 -29.09 -20.33 9.86
C LYS A 252 -29.16 -21.10 8.54
N CYS A 253 -28.00 -21.55 8.02
CA CYS A 253 -27.83 -22.15 6.69
C CYS A 253 -28.53 -21.38 5.56
N SER A 254 -28.64 -20.06 5.67
CA SER A 254 -29.32 -19.21 4.68
C SER A 254 -29.01 -17.74 4.91
N LEU A 255 -28.60 -17.06 3.85
CA LEU A 255 -28.37 -15.61 3.86
C LEU A 255 -29.70 -14.83 3.89
N GLU A 256 -30.75 -15.34 3.25
CA GLU A 256 -32.08 -14.70 3.19
C GLU A 256 -32.76 -14.61 4.55
N LYS A 257 -32.59 -15.62 5.41
CA LYS A 257 -33.20 -15.67 6.75
C LYS A 257 -32.62 -14.64 7.73
N ASN A 258 -31.65 -13.85 7.29
CA ASN A 258 -31.04 -12.77 8.05
C ASN A 258 -31.65 -11.40 7.78
N LYS A 259 -32.50 -11.28 6.76
CA LYS A 259 -33.29 -10.07 6.45
C LYS A 259 -34.33 -9.78 7.52
N VAL A 260 -34.54 -8.50 7.86
CA VAL A 260 -35.62 -8.07 8.77
C VAL A 260 -36.98 -8.53 8.25
N SER A 261 -37.24 -8.43 6.94
CA SER A 261 -38.51 -8.91 6.34
C SER A 261 -38.79 -10.39 6.56
N ARG A 262 -37.77 -11.19 6.89
CA ARG A 262 -37.86 -12.64 7.14
C ARG A 262 -37.56 -13.02 8.59
N GLY A 263 -37.66 -12.07 9.53
CA GLY A 263 -37.42 -12.30 10.97
C GLY A 263 -35.94 -12.34 11.37
N GLY A 264 -35.07 -11.76 10.55
CA GLY A 264 -33.64 -11.60 10.80
C GLY A 264 -33.27 -10.28 11.48
N LYS A 265 -31.96 -10.06 11.67
CA LYS A 265 -31.40 -8.92 12.41
C LYS A 265 -30.82 -7.81 11.54
N PHE A 266 -30.70 -8.03 10.23
CA PHE A 266 -30.00 -7.12 9.32
C PHE A 266 -30.96 -6.52 8.30
N GLU A 267 -30.79 -5.23 8.03
CA GLU A 267 -31.57 -4.53 7.01
C GLU A 267 -31.49 -5.25 5.66
N ASP A 268 -32.63 -5.28 4.96
CA ASP A 268 -32.77 -6.03 3.72
C ASP A 268 -31.80 -5.56 2.64
N ASN A 269 -31.62 -4.23 2.50
CA ASN A 269 -30.68 -3.64 1.55
C ASN A 269 -29.24 -4.10 1.83
N PHE A 270 -28.84 -4.13 3.11
CA PHE A 270 -27.50 -4.58 3.48
C PHE A 270 -27.25 -6.05 3.14
N ILE A 271 -28.27 -6.90 3.26
CA ILE A 271 -28.17 -8.32 2.86
C ILE A 271 -28.07 -8.45 1.33
N GLU A 272 -28.77 -7.62 0.55
CA GLU A 272 -28.60 -7.58 -0.90
C GLU A 272 -27.19 -7.12 -1.31
N ASP A 273 -26.68 -6.08 -0.66
CA ASP A 273 -25.30 -5.62 -0.88
C ASP A 273 -24.28 -6.72 -0.54
N ALA A 274 -24.49 -7.43 0.59
CA ALA A 274 -23.64 -8.54 0.98
C ALA A 274 -23.68 -9.70 -0.02
N LYS A 275 -24.85 -10.02 -0.61
CA LYS A 275 -24.94 -11.01 -1.69
C LYS A 275 -24.14 -10.58 -2.90
N ALA A 276 -24.24 -9.32 -3.32
CA ALA A 276 -23.48 -8.83 -4.45
C ALA A 276 -21.97 -9.04 -4.23
N VAL A 277 -21.48 -8.76 -3.01
CA VAL A 277 -20.09 -9.06 -2.62
C VAL A 277 -19.78 -10.56 -2.71
N PHE A 278 -20.64 -11.44 -2.19
CA PHE A 278 -20.43 -12.89 -2.28
C PHE A 278 -20.49 -13.43 -3.71
N THR A 279 -21.32 -12.84 -4.58
CA THR A 279 -21.37 -13.18 -6.01
C THR A 279 -20.09 -12.79 -6.73
N LEU A 280 -19.40 -11.73 -6.27
CA LEU A 280 -18.11 -11.30 -6.82
C LEU A 280 -16.92 -12.10 -6.26
N LEU A 281 -17.06 -12.79 -5.11
CA LEU A 281 -15.96 -13.57 -4.51
C LEU A 281 -15.32 -14.61 -5.45
N PRO A 282 -16.07 -15.43 -6.20
CA PRO A 282 -15.48 -16.38 -7.15
C PRO A 282 -14.63 -15.69 -8.22
N MET A 283 -14.95 -14.45 -8.62
CA MET A 283 -14.12 -13.71 -9.58
C MET A 283 -12.75 -13.34 -9.00
N PHE A 284 -12.64 -13.08 -7.70
CA PHE A 284 -11.36 -12.80 -7.06
C PHE A 284 -10.42 -14.02 -7.07
N VAL A 285 -10.94 -15.24 -7.14
CA VAL A 285 -10.13 -16.47 -7.30
C VAL A 285 -9.34 -16.44 -8.61
N LEU A 286 -9.88 -15.83 -9.66
CA LEU A 286 -9.18 -15.69 -10.95
C LEU A 286 -7.95 -14.76 -10.87
N ILE A 287 -7.85 -13.93 -9.83
CA ILE A 287 -6.69 -13.06 -9.58
C ILE A 287 -5.52 -13.83 -8.97
N ILE A 288 -5.77 -14.98 -8.33
CA ILE A 288 -4.73 -15.75 -7.65
C ILE A 288 -3.58 -16.15 -8.58
N PRO A 289 -3.82 -16.73 -9.78
CA PRO A 289 -2.72 -17.04 -10.71
C PRO A 289 -1.91 -15.81 -11.13
N PHE A 290 -2.56 -14.66 -11.33
CA PHE A 290 -1.88 -13.40 -11.62
C PHE A 290 -0.99 -12.97 -10.46
N CYS A 291 -1.49 -12.98 -9.22
CA CYS A 291 -0.70 -12.64 -8.03
C CYS A 291 0.49 -13.60 -7.84
N MET A 292 0.32 -14.89 -8.12
CA MET A 292 1.40 -15.87 -8.08
C MET A 292 2.48 -15.53 -9.13
N ALA A 293 2.07 -15.23 -10.36
CA ALA A 293 2.99 -14.82 -11.43
C ALA A 293 3.75 -13.54 -11.06
N TYR A 294 3.04 -12.51 -10.58
CA TYR A 294 3.60 -11.22 -10.19
C TYR A 294 4.62 -11.36 -9.04
N ASN A 295 4.32 -12.17 -8.02
CA ASN A 295 5.23 -12.38 -6.89
C ASN A 295 6.55 -13.09 -7.28
N ASN A 296 6.62 -13.77 -8.43
CA ASN A 296 7.89 -14.33 -8.92
C ASN A 296 8.92 -13.25 -9.27
N MET A 297 8.48 -12.02 -9.57
CA MET A 297 9.38 -10.91 -9.88
C MET A 297 10.30 -10.53 -8.71
N THR A 298 9.78 -10.59 -7.49
CA THR A 298 10.55 -10.27 -6.28
C THR A 298 11.46 -11.42 -5.81
N THR A 299 11.26 -12.63 -6.34
CA THR A 299 11.92 -13.86 -5.87
C THR A 299 12.72 -14.54 -6.99
N ALA A 300 12.05 -15.24 -7.90
CA ALA A 300 12.68 -16.02 -8.97
C ALA A 300 13.49 -15.15 -9.93
N PHE A 301 12.94 -14.01 -10.37
CA PHE A 301 13.64 -13.13 -11.31
C PHE A 301 14.86 -12.46 -10.68
N LEU A 302 14.83 -12.22 -9.36
CA LEU A 302 15.99 -11.74 -8.63
C LEU A 302 17.11 -12.79 -8.58
N THR A 303 16.77 -14.05 -8.34
CA THR A 303 17.74 -15.15 -8.37
C THR A 303 18.32 -15.36 -9.78
N GLN A 304 17.54 -15.15 -10.83
CA GLN A 304 18.00 -15.13 -12.22
C GLN A 304 18.97 -13.99 -12.48
N ALA A 305 18.60 -12.76 -12.13
CA ALA A 305 19.42 -11.58 -12.33
C ALA A 305 20.79 -11.69 -11.66
N LYS A 306 20.89 -12.40 -10.52
CA LYS A 306 22.17 -12.68 -9.83
C LYS A 306 23.14 -13.54 -10.65
N LYS A 307 22.64 -14.35 -11.58
CA LYS A 307 23.44 -15.27 -12.43
C LYS A 307 23.74 -14.69 -13.82
N MET A 308 23.13 -13.57 -14.19
CA MET A 308 23.33 -12.93 -15.49
C MET A 308 24.54 -11.99 -15.44
N ASP A 309 25.03 -11.60 -16.61
CA ASP A 309 25.96 -10.48 -16.71
C ASP A 309 25.24 -9.19 -16.28
N ARG A 310 25.92 -8.41 -15.44
CA ARG A 310 25.40 -7.20 -14.80
C ARG A 310 26.24 -5.97 -15.14
N ASP A 311 27.25 -6.11 -16.00
CA ASP A 311 28.02 -4.97 -16.46
C ASP A 311 27.18 -4.10 -17.40
N THR A 312 26.76 -2.94 -16.90
CA THR A 312 25.97 -1.96 -17.63
C THR A 312 26.81 -0.70 -17.79
N PHE A 313 27.42 -0.52 -18.96
CA PHE A 313 28.31 0.62 -19.27
C PHE A 313 29.49 0.79 -18.30
N GLY A 314 30.10 -0.31 -17.83
CA GLY A 314 31.24 -0.28 -16.90
C GLY A 314 30.82 -0.19 -15.42
N TRP A 315 29.51 -0.21 -15.13
CA TRP A 315 28.97 -0.25 -13.78
C TRP A 315 28.28 -1.58 -13.50
N ASN A 316 28.67 -2.23 -12.40
CA ASN A 316 28.11 -3.50 -11.97
C ASN A 316 26.75 -3.31 -11.29
N MET A 317 25.69 -3.30 -12.09
CA MET A 317 24.34 -2.98 -11.63
C MET A 317 23.89 -3.98 -10.53
N PRO A 318 23.32 -3.49 -9.41
CA PRO A 318 22.71 -4.35 -8.41
C PRO A 318 21.60 -5.20 -9.03
N PRO A 319 21.58 -6.53 -8.83
CA PRO A 319 20.59 -7.41 -9.43
C PRO A 319 19.17 -7.07 -8.97
N ALA A 320 19.05 -6.50 -7.76
CA ALA A 320 17.77 -6.10 -7.18
C ALA A 320 17.09 -4.94 -7.92
N MET A 321 17.84 -4.16 -8.70
CA MET A 321 17.27 -3.06 -9.49
C MET A 321 16.34 -3.52 -10.62
N ILE A 322 16.37 -4.81 -10.99
CA ILE A 322 15.42 -5.38 -11.94
C ILE A 322 13.96 -5.19 -11.50
N GLN A 323 13.71 -5.04 -10.19
CA GLN A 323 12.37 -4.79 -9.65
C GLN A 323 11.83 -3.41 -10.05
N ASN A 324 12.69 -2.44 -10.40
CA ASN A 324 12.24 -1.12 -10.87
C ASN A 324 11.64 -1.15 -12.27
N VAL A 325 11.86 -2.23 -13.02
CA VAL A 325 11.23 -2.40 -14.34
C VAL A 325 9.71 -2.34 -14.22
N ASP A 326 9.13 -2.84 -13.12
CA ASP A 326 7.68 -2.82 -12.88
C ASP A 326 7.10 -1.39 -12.76
N PRO A 327 7.47 -0.56 -11.77
CA PRO A 327 6.90 0.79 -11.67
C PRO A 327 7.22 1.65 -12.90
N ILE A 328 8.38 1.46 -13.54
CA ILE A 328 8.71 2.16 -14.80
C ILE A 328 7.78 1.72 -15.93
N ALA A 329 7.60 0.40 -16.11
CA ALA A 329 6.72 -0.15 -17.13
C ALA A 329 5.26 0.26 -16.89
N VAL A 330 4.83 0.30 -15.63
CA VAL A 330 3.50 0.76 -15.24
C VAL A 330 3.27 2.22 -15.63
N VAL A 331 4.22 3.13 -15.33
CA VAL A 331 4.11 4.55 -15.70
C VAL A 331 4.08 4.73 -17.22
N ILE A 332 4.99 4.07 -17.94
CA ILE A 332 5.06 4.14 -19.41
C ILE A 332 3.80 3.54 -20.04
N SER A 333 3.40 2.33 -19.60
CA SER A 333 2.23 1.64 -20.14
C SER A 333 0.94 2.40 -19.85
N SER A 334 0.80 3.01 -18.67
CA SER A 334 -0.36 3.86 -18.35
C SER A 334 -0.45 5.04 -19.30
N PHE A 335 0.67 5.73 -19.55
CA PHE A 335 0.70 6.83 -20.51
C PHE A 335 0.33 6.37 -21.93
N VAL A 336 0.87 5.23 -22.38
CA VAL A 336 0.58 4.68 -23.71
C VAL A 336 -0.89 4.26 -23.83
N VAL A 337 -1.41 3.58 -22.82
CA VAL A 337 -2.77 3.06 -22.79
C VAL A 337 -3.79 4.20 -22.77
N ASP A 338 -3.62 5.18 -21.89
CA ASP A 338 -4.57 6.28 -21.72
C ASP A 338 -4.49 7.32 -22.85
N SER A 339 -3.29 7.59 -23.39
CA SER A 339 -3.10 8.63 -24.41
C SER A 339 -3.35 8.13 -25.83
N PHE A 340 -3.06 6.85 -26.12
CA PHE A 340 -3.13 6.32 -27.48
C PHE A 340 -4.13 5.17 -27.62
N LEU A 341 -4.00 4.12 -26.79
CA LEU A 341 -4.79 2.90 -26.98
C LEU A 341 -6.29 3.11 -26.69
N PHE A 342 -6.64 3.65 -25.53
CA PHE A 342 -8.04 3.84 -25.15
C PHE A 342 -8.77 4.86 -26.03
N PRO A 343 -8.18 6.02 -26.40
CA PRO A 343 -8.81 6.91 -27.37
C PRO A 343 -9.03 6.25 -28.73
N TYR A 344 -8.08 5.44 -29.21
CA TYR A 344 -8.21 4.69 -30.45
C TYR A 344 -9.33 3.63 -30.38
N LEU A 345 -9.36 2.82 -29.32
CA LEU A 345 -10.39 1.80 -29.13
C LEU A 345 -11.78 2.42 -28.97
N ARG A 346 -11.90 3.56 -28.27
CA ARG A 346 -13.17 4.30 -28.14
C ARG A 346 -13.62 4.88 -29.47
N LYS A 347 -12.70 5.38 -30.31
CA LYS A 347 -13.03 5.90 -31.64
C LYS A 347 -13.62 4.82 -32.56
N HIS A 348 -13.21 3.57 -32.39
CA HIS A 348 -13.68 2.43 -33.18
C HIS A 348 -14.76 1.58 -32.48
N ASP A 349 -15.24 2.00 -31.30
CA ASP A 349 -16.20 1.26 -30.47
C ASP A 349 -15.76 -0.20 -30.14
N TRP A 350 -14.45 -0.40 -29.99
CA TRP A 350 -13.83 -1.70 -29.69
C TRP A 350 -13.42 -1.80 -28.22
N MET A 351 -14.06 -1.05 -27.33
CA MET A 351 -13.65 -1.02 -25.93
C MET A 351 -13.98 -2.36 -25.26
N PRO A 352 -12.98 -3.17 -24.86
CA PRO A 352 -13.25 -4.47 -24.27
C PRO A 352 -13.90 -4.31 -22.89
N GLU A 353 -14.77 -5.26 -22.53
CA GLU A 353 -15.33 -5.35 -21.18
C GLU A 353 -14.22 -5.52 -20.12
N PRO A 354 -14.46 -5.11 -18.85
CA PRO A 354 -13.46 -5.24 -17.78
C PRO A 354 -12.91 -6.66 -17.62
N LEU A 355 -13.76 -7.68 -17.78
CA LEU A 355 -13.36 -9.09 -17.72
C LEU A 355 -12.39 -9.48 -18.85
N VAL A 356 -12.65 -9.00 -20.07
CA VAL A 356 -11.78 -9.27 -21.23
C VAL A 356 -10.41 -8.62 -21.03
N ARG A 357 -10.35 -7.40 -20.49
CA ARG A 357 -9.08 -6.74 -20.14
C ARG A 357 -8.30 -7.54 -19.10
N PHE A 358 -8.99 -8.08 -18.10
CA PHE A 358 -8.39 -8.95 -17.10
C PHE A 358 -7.81 -10.24 -17.73
N SER A 359 -8.53 -10.87 -18.66
CA SER A 359 -8.05 -12.05 -19.40
C SER A 359 -6.83 -11.73 -20.27
N ILE A 360 -6.82 -10.59 -20.96
CA ILE A 360 -5.67 -10.12 -21.76
C ILE A 360 -4.45 -9.90 -20.87
N GLY A 361 -4.61 -9.21 -19.73
CA GLY A 361 -3.52 -9.02 -18.76
C GLY A 361 -2.99 -10.35 -18.20
N SER A 362 -3.87 -11.29 -17.90
CA SER A 362 -3.48 -12.63 -17.47
C SER A 362 -2.70 -13.40 -18.54
N LEU A 363 -3.06 -13.27 -19.82
CA LEU A 363 -2.32 -13.86 -20.94
C LEU A 363 -0.92 -13.26 -21.05
N PHE A 364 -0.76 -11.93 -20.92
CA PHE A 364 0.55 -11.29 -20.90
C PHE A 364 1.41 -11.79 -19.73
N GLY A 365 0.81 -12.01 -18.55
CA GLY A 365 1.49 -12.62 -17.41
C GLY A 365 2.01 -14.05 -17.72
N ALA A 366 1.20 -14.87 -18.40
CA ALA A 366 1.61 -16.20 -18.82
C ALA A 366 2.76 -16.17 -19.84
N VAL A 367 2.69 -15.27 -20.82
CA VAL A 367 3.77 -15.05 -21.80
C VAL A 367 5.04 -14.57 -21.11
N ALA A 368 4.95 -13.66 -20.13
CA ALA A 368 6.10 -13.18 -19.37
C ALA A 368 6.80 -14.31 -18.60
N LEU A 369 6.03 -15.22 -17.98
CA LEU A 369 6.60 -16.40 -17.33
C LEU A 369 7.24 -17.38 -18.33
N ALA A 370 6.63 -17.57 -19.50
CA ALA A 370 7.23 -18.38 -20.55
C ALA A 370 8.57 -17.80 -21.04
N CYS A 371 8.64 -16.48 -21.23
CA CYS A 371 9.89 -15.79 -21.54
C CYS A 371 10.94 -15.97 -20.43
N ALA A 372 10.54 -15.83 -19.16
CA ALA A 372 11.46 -16.03 -18.03
C ALA A 372 11.99 -17.48 -17.94
N LEU A 373 11.19 -18.48 -18.32
CA LEU A 373 11.63 -19.88 -18.41
C LEU A 373 12.66 -20.08 -19.52
N VAL A 374 12.47 -19.45 -20.68
CA VAL A 374 13.45 -19.50 -21.77
C VAL A 374 14.77 -18.86 -21.34
N VAL A 375 14.72 -17.73 -20.63
CA VAL A 375 15.91 -17.08 -20.08
C VAL A 375 16.61 -17.98 -19.05
N GLU A 376 15.88 -18.62 -18.12
CA GLU A 376 16.48 -19.58 -17.18
C GLU A 376 17.17 -20.74 -17.91
N TYR A 377 16.54 -21.26 -18.97
CA TYR A 377 17.13 -22.34 -19.77
C TYR A 377 18.45 -21.90 -20.39
N GLN A 378 18.50 -20.69 -20.96
CA GLN A 378 19.72 -20.13 -21.52
C GLN A 378 20.82 -19.96 -20.45
N ILE A 379 20.48 -19.41 -19.29
CA ILE A 379 21.42 -19.24 -18.17
C ILE A 379 22.01 -20.59 -17.75
N LYS A 380 21.19 -21.66 -17.66
CA LYS A 380 21.67 -23.00 -17.29
C LYS A 380 22.44 -23.71 -18.39
N SER A 381 22.22 -23.34 -19.65
CA SER A 381 22.91 -23.93 -20.81
C SER A 381 24.30 -23.35 -21.05
N GLN A 382 24.60 -22.18 -20.47
CA GLN A 382 25.94 -21.61 -20.47
C GLN A 382 26.79 -22.34 -19.41
N PRO A 383 28.01 -22.77 -19.76
CA PRO A 383 28.87 -23.59 -18.90
C PRO A 383 29.39 -22.87 -17.65
#